data_AF-A0A3B5Y435-F1
#
_entry.id   AF-A0A3B5Y435-F1
#
_cell.length_a   1.000
_cell.length_b   1.000
_cell.length_c   1.000
_cell.angle_alpha   90.00
_cell.angle_beta   90.00
_cell.angle_gamma   90.00
#
_symmetry.space_group_name_H-M   'P 1'
#
loop_
_entity.id
_entity.type
_entity.pdbx_description
1 polymer ?
#
loop_
_entity_poly.entity_id
_entity_poly.type
_entity_poly.pdbx_seq_one_letter_code
_entity_poly.pdbx_strand_id
1 'polypeptide(L)'
;MEAAADEEQEGLSAQSPAQAPPSSASSLPKEQSQVELELRLLQALEFYPPSKLKGIHRHFILYGLMEYLRKSLDRQFSADEVLQLLDRFFNLEMLKPDDDEKDNFGQTEEFALPDNFFKKEE
;
A
#
# COMPACT_ATOMS: atom_id res chain seq x y z
N MET A 1 69.71 -19.62 -44.00
CA MET A 1 68.88 -20.09 -42.88
C MET A 1 68.26 -18.86 -42.26
N GLU A 2 67.04 -18.51 -42.70
CA GLU A 2 65.73 -18.89 -42.11
C GLU A 2 65.36 -17.91 -40.98
N ALA A 3 64.36 -17.03 -41.19
CA ALA A 3 62.92 -17.21 -40.91
C ALA A 3 62.63 -17.03 -39.40
N ALA A 4 61.54 -16.49 -38.87
CA ALA A 4 60.34 -15.73 -39.27
C ALA A 4 59.53 -15.55 -37.96
N ALA A 5 58.73 -14.48 -37.82
CA ALA A 5 57.55 -14.35 -36.93
C ALA A 5 57.77 -14.54 -35.40
N ASP A 6 56.91 -14.16 -34.46
CA ASP A 6 55.89 -13.13 -34.22
C ASP A 6 55.47 -13.35 -32.73
N GLU A 7 54.88 -12.33 -32.11
CA GLU A 7 53.93 -12.41 -30.97
C GLU A 7 54.34 -12.69 -29.49
N GLU A 8 53.82 -11.79 -28.65
CA GLU A 8 53.36 -11.90 -27.24
C GLU A 8 54.41 -12.20 -26.13
N GLN A 9 54.52 -11.51 -25.00
CA GLN A 9 53.48 -11.04 -24.07
C GLN A 9 54.14 -10.21 -22.92
N GLU A 10 53.33 -9.53 -22.10
CA GLU A 10 53.64 -8.92 -20.78
C GLU A 10 54.37 -7.56 -20.79
N GLY A 11 53.87 -6.47 -20.21
CA GLY A 11 52.75 -6.28 -19.29
C GLY A 11 53.07 -5.06 -18.43
N LEU A 12 52.63 -3.86 -18.82
CA LEU A 12 52.81 -2.63 -18.03
C LEU A 12 51.66 -1.66 -18.34
N SER A 13 50.45 -2.02 -17.91
CA SER A 13 49.27 -1.15 -18.01
C SER A 13 49.51 0.17 -17.26
N ALA A 14 49.38 1.27 -17.99
CA ALA A 14 49.05 2.57 -17.45
C ALA A 14 47.67 2.51 -16.78
N GLN A 15 47.56 2.87 -15.49
CA GLN A 15 46.35 3.47 -14.94
C GLN A 15 46.59 4.01 -13.52
N SER A 16 46.57 5.34 -13.41
CA SER A 16 46.38 6.07 -12.16
C SER A 16 45.13 5.55 -11.44
N PRO A 17 45.17 5.26 -10.13
CA PRO A 17 43.96 4.96 -9.39
C PRO A 17 43.22 6.27 -9.11
N ALA A 18 42.38 6.67 -10.06
CA ALA A 18 41.19 7.44 -9.76
C ALA A 18 40.25 6.51 -9.00
N GLN A 19 40.36 6.48 -7.68
CA GLN A 19 39.35 5.85 -6.84
C GLN A 19 39.12 6.72 -5.61
N ALA A 20 38.30 7.74 -5.80
CA ALA A 20 37.54 8.31 -4.68
C ALA A 20 36.71 7.15 -4.05
N PRO A 21 36.57 7.10 -2.72
CA PRO A 21 35.75 6.07 -2.09
C PRO A 21 34.33 6.11 -2.67
N PRO A 22 33.64 4.97 -2.83
CA PRO A 22 32.21 4.99 -3.07
C PRO A 22 31.55 5.62 -1.84
N SER A 23 31.33 6.93 -1.88
CA SER A 23 30.69 7.66 -0.80
C SER A 23 29.34 7.03 -0.51
N SER A 24 29.21 6.62 0.75
CA SER A 24 28.06 6.00 1.40
C SER A 24 26.78 6.85 1.24
N ALA A 25 26.01 6.60 0.18
CA ALA A 25 24.65 7.14 0.01
C ALA A 25 23.61 6.04 -0.31
N SER A 26 23.94 4.77 -0.07
CA SER A 26 23.13 3.62 -0.48
C SER A 26 22.00 3.23 0.49
N SER A 27 21.53 4.16 1.33
CA SER A 27 20.38 3.94 2.22
C SER A 27 19.16 4.82 1.89
N LEU A 28 19.29 5.80 0.99
CA LEU A 28 18.22 6.75 0.64
C LEU A 28 16.95 6.20 -0.06
N PRO A 29 16.96 5.13 -0.89
CA PRO A 29 15.76 4.80 -1.68
C PRO A 29 14.62 4.20 -0.84
N LYS A 30 14.93 3.53 0.27
CA LYS A 30 13.90 2.88 1.12
C LYS A 30 13.06 3.90 1.88
N GLU A 31 13.69 4.94 2.43
CA GLU A 31 13.00 5.97 3.19
C GLU A 31 12.11 6.84 2.28
N GLN A 32 12.58 7.18 1.07
CA GLN A 32 11.75 7.90 0.09
C GLN A 32 10.50 7.09 -0.32
N SER A 33 10.65 5.77 -0.52
CA SER A 33 9.50 4.89 -0.83
C SER A 33 8.49 4.79 0.31
N GLN A 34 8.96 4.85 1.56
CA GLN A 34 8.11 4.83 2.74
C GLN A 34 7.27 6.12 2.82
N VAL A 35 7.90 7.28 2.67
CA VAL A 35 7.21 8.58 2.71
C VAL A 35 6.19 8.70 1.58
N GLU A 36 6.52 8.20 0.39
CA GLU A 36 5.56 8.17 -0.73
C GLU A 36 4.36 7.27 -0.42
N LEU A 37 4.59 6.06 0.11
CA LEU A 37 3.52 5.16 0.53
C LEU A 37 2.59 5.80 1.56
N GLU A 38 3.18 6.45 2.56
CA GLU A 38 2.47 7.16 3.62
C GLU A 38 1.64 8.32 3.07
N LEU A 39 2.20 9.11 2.16
CA LEU A 39 1.49 10.20 1.49
C LEU A 39 0.29 9.68 0.67
N ARG A 40 0.47 8.57 -0.07
CA ARG A 40 -0.61 7.94 -0.82
C ARG A 40 -1.72 7.41 0.09
N LEU A 41 -1.38 6.85 1.24
CA LEU A 41 -2.37 6.43 2.23
C LEU A 41 -3.18 7.63 2.73
N LEU A 42 -2.52 8.71 3.11
CA LEU A 42 -3.20 9.92 3.60
C LEU A 42 -4.15 10.52 2.54
N GLN A 43 -3.78 10.48 1.26
CA GLN A 43 -4.67 10.85 0.16
C GLN A 43 -5.88 9.92 0.05
N ALA A 44 -5.67 8.61 0.18
CA ALA A 44 -6.75 7.63 0.11
C ALA A 44 -7.78 7.82 1.24
N LEU A 45 -7.33 8.25 2.42
CA LEU A 45 -8.18 8.49 3.58
C LEU A 45 -9.17 9.66 3.41
N GLU A 46 -8.98 10.52 2.42
CA GLU A 46 -9.99 11.51 2.02
C GLU A 46 -11.26 10.85 1.47
N PHE A 47 -11.09 9.72 0.78
CA PHE A 47 -12.20 8.92 0.23
C PHE A 47 -12.68 7.85 1.22
N TYR A 48 -11.76 7.32 2.01
CA TYR A 48 -11.97 6.19 2.91
C TYR A 48 -11.75 6.61 4.36
N PRO A 49 -12.75 7.20 5.02
CA PRO A 49 -12.58 7.79 6.34
C PRO A 49 -12.19 6.73 7.37
N PRO A 50 -11.17 7.00 8.21
CA PRO A 50 -10.68 6.01 9.17
C PRO A 50 -11.69 5.71 10.28
N SER A 51 -12.66 6.59 10.56
CA SER A 51 -13.76 6.34 11.51
C SER A 51 -14.56 5.09 11.15
N LYS A 52 -14.70 4.80 9.85
CA LYS A 52 -15.43 3.63 9.32
C LYS A 52 -14.59 2.34 9.31
N LEU A 53 -13.36 2.36 9.81
CA LEU A 53 -12.56 1.16 10.05
C LEU A 53 -13.09 0.32 11.23
N LYS A 54 -13.89 0.90 12.12
CA LYS A 54 -14.61 0.16 13.16
C LYS A 54 -16.03 -0.10 12.69
N GLY A 55 -16.45 -1.37 12.65
CA GLY A 55 -17.80 -1.76 12.25
C GLY A 55 -17.88 -2.50 10.91
N ILE A 56 -19.07 -2.52 10.32
CA ILE A 56 -19.40 -3.31 9.12
C ILE A 56 -18.66 -2.82 7.87
N HIS A 57 -18.29 -1.54 7.84
CA HIS A 57 -17.62 -0.92 6.69
C HIS A 57 -16.13 -1.25 6.59
N ARG A 58 -15.55 -1.84 7.64
CA ARG A 58 -14.11 -2.16 7.71
C ARG A 58 -13.60 -2.89 6.47
N HIS A 59 -14.35 -3.87 5.97
CA HIS A 59 -13.95 -4.64 4.81
C HIS A 59 -13.88 -3.79 3.53
N PHE A 60 -14.90 -2.95 3.29
CA PHE A 60 -14.95 -2.06 2.14
C PHE A 60 -13.85 -1.00 2.18
N ILE A 61 -13.61 -0.42 3.36
CA ILE A 61 -12.56 0.57 3.57
C ILE A 61 -11.18 -0.05 3.31
N LEU A 62 -10.88 -1.21 3.92
CA LEU A 62 -9.60 -1.89 3.71
C LEU A 62 -9.39 -2.29 2.24
N TYR A 63 -10.42 -2.83 1.60
CA TYR A 63 -10.34 -3.18 0.18
C TYR A 63 -10.10 -1.95 -0.69
N GLY A 64 -10.83 -0.86 -0.45
CA GLY A 64 -10.67 0.41 -1.17
C GLY A 64 -9.27 1.02 -1.01
N LEU A 65 -8.72 0.97 0.22
CA LEU A 65 -7.35 1.41 0.50
C LEU A 65 -6.31 0.53 -0.22
N MET A 66 -6.46 -0.80 -0.16
CA MET A 66 -5.57 -1.73 -0.88
C MET A 66 -5.61 -1.48 -2.40
N GLU A 67 -6.80 -1.28 -2.97
CA GLU A 67 -6.99 -1.01 -4.40
C GLU A 67 -6.40 0.34 -4.82
N TYR A 68 -6.58 1.39 -4.00
CA TYR A 68 -6.01 2.70 -4.26
C TYR A 68 -4.48 2.66 -4.24
N LEU A 69 -3.92 2.08 -3.16
CA LEU A 69 -2.47 1.93 -3.01
C LEU A 69 -1.88 1.09 -4.14
N ARG A 70 -2.55 -0.01 -4.52
CA ARG A 70 -2.14 -0.84 -5.65
C ARG A 70 -2.08 -0.05 -6.96
N LYS A 71 -3.09 0.75 -7.27
CA LYS A 71 -3.11 1.57 -8.50
C LYS A 71 -2.07 2.68 -8.48
N SER A 72 -1.79 3.25 -7.30
CA SER A 72 -0.85 4.38 -7.18
C SER A 72 0.62 3.96 -7.15
N LEU A 73 0.93 2.77 -6.62
CA LEU A 73 2.30 2.28 -6.38
C LEU A 73 2.66 1.03 -7.19
N ASP A 74 1.73 0.54 -8.03
CA ASP A 74 1.86 -0.67 -8.85
C ASP A 74 2.32 -1.92 -8.05
N ARG A 75 1.88 -1.99 -6.79
CA ARG A 75 2.28 -3.04 -5.83
C ARG A 75 1.05 -3.65 -5.17
N GLN A 76 1.05 -4.97 -4.98
CA GLN A 76 0.02 -5.63 -4.18
C GLN A 76 0.21 -5.34 -2.69
N PHE A 77 -0.89 -5.03 -2.00
CA PHE A 77 -0.91 -4.82 -0.56
C PHE A 77 -1.83 -5.85 0.08
N SER A 78 -1.38 -6.41 1.20
CA SER A 78 -2.23 -7.21 2.09
C SER A 78 -2.99 -6.33 3.08
N ALA A 79 -4.08 -6.85 3.64
CA ALA A 79 -4.86 -6.14 4.65
C ALA A 79 -4.02 -5.81 5.89
N ASP A 80 -3.15 -6.74 6.32
CA ASP A 80 -2.24 -6.53 7.44
C ASP A 80 -1.23 -5.42 7.18
N GLU A 81 -0.65 -5.33 5.97
CA GLU A 81 0.26 -4.23 5.61
C GLU A 81 -0.44 -2.86 5.69
N VAL A 82 -1.66 -2.77 5.17
CA VAL A 82 -2.45 -1.52 5.23
C VAL A 82 -2.82 -1.17 6.67
N LEU A 83 -3.18 -2.16 7.49
CA LEU A 83 -3.48 -1.95 8.91
C LEU A 83 -2.26 -1.47 9.70
N GLN A 84 -1.09 -2.06 9.47
CA GLN A 84 0.15 -1.60 10.10
C GLN A 84 0.52 -0.19 9.66
N LEU A 85 0.29 0.15 8.39
CA LEU A 85 0.52 1.51 7.90
C LEU A 85 -0.43 2.50 8.55
N LEU A 86 -1.71 2.14 8.69
CA LEU A 86 -2.71 2.95 9.39
C LEU A 86 -2.36 3.15 10.86
N ASP A 87 -1.86 2.11 11.54
CA ASP A 87 -1.49 2.15 12.96
C ASP A 87 -0.36 3.16 13.24
N ARG A 88 0.50 3.43 12.25
CA ARG A 88 1.54 4.48 12.34
C ARG A 88 0.97 5.90 12.40
N PHE A 89 -0.20 6.14 11.79
CA PHE A 89 -0.84 7.46 11.72
C PHE A 89 -1.97 7.63 12.72
N PHE A 90 -2.75 6.57 12.89
CA PHE A 90 -3.94 6.53 13.71
C PHE A 90 -3.73 5.47 14.77
N ASN A 91 -3.92 5.84 16.03
CA ASN A 91 -4.06 4.83 17.05
C ASN A 91 -5.42 4.13 16.83
N LEU A 92 -5.40 2.97 16.16
CA LEU A 92 -6.59 2.21 15.76
C LEU A 92 -7.45 1.83 16.98
N GLU A 93 -6.84 1.68 18.15
CA GLU A 93 -7.54 1.43 19.41
C GLU A 93 -8.38 2.63 19.85
N MET A 94 -7.90 3.86 19.62
CA MET A 94 -8.58 5.09 20.05
C MET A 94 -9.56 5.67 19.02
N LEU A 95 -9.62 5.12 17.80
CA LEU A 95 -10.65 5.48 16.83
C LEU A 95 -12.02 5.26 17.48
N LYS A 96 -12.78 6.31 17.79
CA LYS A 96 -14.13 6.09 18.31
C LYS A 96 -14.97 5.49 17.19
N PRO A 97 -15.72 4.38 17.41
CA PRO A 97 -16.78 4.04 16.48
C PRO A 97 -17.69 5.27 16.38
N ASP A 98 -18.11 5.61 15.17
CA ASP A 98 -19.11 6.64 14.94
C ASP A 98 -20.34 6.24 15.80
N ASP A 99 -20.64 6.99 16.85
CA ASP A 99 -21.71 6.65 17.79
C ASP A 99 -23.08 6.62 17.06
N ASP A 100 -23.16 7.27 15.89
CA ASP A 100 -24.26 7.27 14.94
C ASP A 100 -24.56 5.91 14.27
N GLU A 101 -23.65 4.93 14.28
CA GLU A 101 -23.95 3.60 13.70
C GLU A 101 -24.81 2.74 14.64
N LYS A 102 -24.78 2.98 15.96
CA LYS A 102 -25.58 2.20 16.92
C LYS A 102 -27.09 2.40 16.75
N ASP A 103 -27.51 3.56 16.26
CA ASP A 103 -28.92 3.85 15.99
C ASP A 103 -29.43 3.15 14.71
N ASN A 104 -28.54 2.83 13.76
CA ASN A 104 -28.91 2.13 12.52
C ASN A 104 -29.11 0.62 12.73
N PHE A 105 -28.38 0.00 13.67
CA PHE A 105 -28.58 -1.42 14.02
C PHE A 105 -29.90 -1.71 14.77
N GLY A 106 -30.58 -0.68 15.28
CA GLY A 106 -31.91 -0.80 15.89
C GLY A 106 -33.04 -0.92 14.87
N GLN A 107 -32.79 -0.54 13.62
CA GLN A 107 -33.70 -0.82 12.50
C GLN A 107 -33.40 -2.22 11.98
N THR A 108 -33.71 -3.23 12.79
CA THR A 108 -34.19 -4.48 12.21
C THR A 108 -35.51 -4.14 11.50
N GLU A 109 -35.42 -3.56 10.30
CA GLU A 109 -36.48 -3.71 9.32
C GLU A 109 -36.61 -5.22 9.13
N GLU A 110 -37.57 -5.80 9.86
CA GLU A 110 -38.04 -7.16 9.65
C GLU A 110 -38.26 -7.29 8.15
N PHE A 111 -37.44 -8.12 7.49
CA PHE A 111 -37.45 -8.26 6.05
C PHE A 111 -38.80 -8.87 5.64
N ALA A 112 -39.79 -8.00 5.44
CA ALA A 112 -41.14 -8.37 5.03
C ALA A 112 -41.23 -8.24 3.51
N LEU A 113 -41.78 -9.26 2.87
CA LEU A 113 -42.10 -9.17 1.45
C LEU A 113 -43.15 -8.05 1.25
N PRO A 114 -43.03 -7.22 0.20
CA PRO A 114 -44.03 -6.20 -0.11
C PRO A 114 -45.43 -6.81 -0.19
N ASP A 115 -46.47 -6.11 0.26
CA ASP A 115 -47.86 -6.61 0.29
C ASP A 115 -48.36 -7.15 -1.07
N ASN A 116 -47.75 -6.69 -2.17
CA ASN A 116 -48.05 -7.16 -3.52
C ASN A 116 -47.63 -8.62 -3.78
N PHE A 117 -46.76 -9.22 -2.96
CA PHE A 117 -46.39 -10.63 -3.04
C PHE A 117 -47.53 -11.55 -2.58
N PHE A 118 -48.41 -11.07 -1.71
CA PHE A 118 -49.52 -11.84 -1.15
C PHE A 118 -50.83 -11.67 -1.93
N LYS A 119 -50.89 -10.76 -2.91
CA LYS A 119 -52.02 -10.67 -3.84
C LYS A 119 -51.91 -11.81 -4.85
N LYS A 120 -52.39 -12.98 -4.44
CA LYS A 120 -52.77 -14.06 -5.33
C LYS A 120 -54.03 -13.59 -6.06
N GLU A 121 -53.95 -13.39 -7.37
CA GLU A 121 -55.13 -13.24 -8.22
C GLU A 121 -56.06 -14.44 -7.98
N GLU A 122 -57.27 -14.15 -7.49
CA GLU A 122 -58.43 -15.06 -7.50
C GLU A 122 -59.18 -14.86 -8.81
#